data_AF-A0A931XJU6-F1
#
_entry.id   AF-A0A931XJU6-F1
#
_cell.length_a   1.000
_cell.length_b   1.000
_cell.length_c   1.000
_cell.angle_alpha   90.00
_cell.angle_beta   90.00
_cell.angle_gamma   90.00
#
_symmetry.space_group_name_H-M   'P 1'
#
loop_
_entity.id
_entity.type
_entity.pdbx_description
1 polymer ?
#
loop_
_entity_poly.entity_id
_entity_poly.type
_entity_poly.pdbx_seq_one_letter_code
_entity_poly.pdbx_strand_id
1 'polypeptide(L)'
;MHLDPYILAVLLDPERYSAEAAESYGFLLRFAFESFWARFGWLTIPVARGWYDGLLVACAVALFGLPLALWRWRRSAGRQPGEGWAVAVLAAAALLTSAMALLPYLAGALPQEWPQGRYLYPGVLPLALLTTFGLRAWLPDRYAAGGLLLVASGLAAFDALCLVGYLLPHYYGA
;
A
#
# COMPACT_ATOMS: atom_id res chain seq x y z
N MET A 1 25.00 -0.21 20.44
CA MET A 1 24.31 0.62 19.45
C MET A 1 23.93 1.92 20.15
N HIS A 2 24.73 2.99 19.99
CA HIS A 2 24.38 4.30 20.53
C HIS A 2 23.33 4.93 19.61
N LEU A 3 22.12 5.15 20.11
CA LEU A 3 21.12 5.96 19.41
C LEU A 3 21.58 7.41 19.44
N ASP A 4 21.53 8.07 18.29
CA ASP A 4 21.85 9.48 18.17
C ASP A 4 20.93 10.29 19.12
N PRO A 5 21.47 11.18 19.98
CA PRO A 5 20.67 12.06 20.83
C PRO A 5 19.59 12.83 20.06
N TYR A 6 19.86 13.16 18.80
CA TYR A 6 18.88 13.78 17.91
C TYR A 6 17.66 12.88 17.67
N ILE A 7 17.89 11.58 17.39
CA ILE A 7 16.80 10.61 17.18
C ILE A 7 15.96 10.46 18.46
N LEU A 8 16.60 10.42 19.63
CA LEU A 8 15.87 10.34 20.90
C LEU A 8 15.04 11.60 21.17
N ALA A 9 15.60 12.79 20.93
CA ALA A 9 14.85 14.04 21.05
C ALA A 9 13.64 14.07 20.10
N VAL A 10 13.83 13.63 18.87
CA VAL A 10 12.80 13.50 17.83
C VAL A 10 11.72 12.47 18.19
N LEU A 11 12.07 11.35 18.83
CA LEU A 11 11.09 10.33 19.22
C LEU A 11 10.33 10.68 20.51
N LEU A 12 10.95 11.43 21.41
CA LEU A 12 10.38 11.81 22.71
C LEU A 12 9.69 13.18 22.70
N ASP A 13 9.67 13.87 21.55
CA ASP A 13 8.99 15.14 21.37
C ASP A 13 7.47 14.98 21.56
N PRO A 14 6.86 15.56 22.61
CA PRO A 14 5.44 15.42 22.89
C PRO A 14 4.56 16.07 21.81
N GLU A 15 5.06 17.07 21.06
CA GLU A 15 4.30 17.71 19.99
C GLU A 15 3.94 16.72 18.88
N ARG A 16 4.75 15.67 18.68
CA ARG A 16 4.52 14.61 17.68
C ARG A 16 3.41 13.63 18.03
N TYR A 17 2.94 13.65 19.26
CA TYR A 17 1.82 12.83 19.74
C TYR A 17 0.55 13.66 19.98
N SER A 18 0.57 14.93 19.55
CA SER A 18 -0.60 15.81 19.58
C SER A 18 -1.66 15.39 18.55
N ALA A 19 -2.88 15.91 18.71
CA ALA A 19 -3.95 15.72 17.73
C ALA A 19 -3.59 16.32 16.35
N GLU A 20 -2.91 17.47 16.34
CA GLU A 20 -2.46 18.15 15.12
C GLU A 20 -1.41 17.31 14.37
N ALA A 21 -0.50 16.66 15.10
CA ALA A 21 0.43 15.71 14.50
C ALA A 21 -0.30 14.49 13.91
N ALA A 22 -1.33 13.98 14.59
CA ALA A 22 -2.12 12.86 14.07
C ALA A 22 -2.86 13.22 12.77
N GLU A 23 -3.43 14.43 12.67
CA GLU A 23 -4.04 14.94 11.44
C GLU A 23 -3.01 15.07 10.31
N SER A 24 -1.82 15.57 10.63
CA SER A 24 -0.71 15.69 9.69
C SER A 24 -0.26 14.32 9.16
N TYR A 25 -0.10 13.31 10.03
CA TYR A 25 0.21 11.95 9.62
C TYR A 25 -0.90 11.33 8.77
N GLY A 26 -2.15 11.55 9.14
CA GLY A 26 -3.31 11.10 8.36
C GLY A 26 -3.30 11.68 6.95
N PHE A 27 -3.01 12.98 6.82
CA PHE A 27 -2.82 13.63 5.54
C PHE A 27 -1.67 13.01 4.74
N LEU A 28 -0.48 12.85 5.35
CA LEU A 28 0.69 12.29 4.67
C LEU A 28 0.47 10.86 4.18
N LEU A 29 -0.13 10.01 5.01
CA LEU A 29 -0.44 8.62 4.65
C LEU A 29 -1.48 8.57 3.52
N ARG A 30 -2.52 9.39 3.60
CA ARG A 30 -3.51 9.50 2.53
C ARG A 30 -2.89 10.01 1.25
N PHE A 31 -2.04 11.03 1.32
CA PHE A 31 -1.36 11.59 0.16
C PHE A 31 -0.44 10.55 -0.49
N ALA A 32 0.34 9.82 0.31
CA ALA A 32 1.18 8.73 -0.17
C ALA A 32 0.36 7.61 -0.83
N PHE A 33 -0.79 7.26 -0.24
CA PHE A 33 -1.71 6.27 -0.79
C PHE A 33 -2.31 6.72 -2.13
N GLU A 34 -2.82 7.94 -2.21
CA GLU A 34 -3.35 8.52 -3.45
C GLU A 34 -2.25 8.58 -4.53
N SER A 35 -1.03 8.97 -4.14
CA SER A 35 0.13 9.00 -5.02
C SER A 35 0.60 7.62 -5.50
N PHE A 36 0.48 6.59 -4.68
CA PHE A 36 0.80 5.22 -5.09
C PHE A 36 -0.17 4.69 -6.13
N TRP A 37 -1.46 5.01 -5.99
CA TRP A 37 -2.49 4.43 -6.84
C TRP A 37 -2.79 5.23 -8.11
N ALA A 38 -3.12 6.52 -7.98
CA ALA A 38 -3.73 7.26 -9.09
C ALA A 38 -3.61 8.78 -8.98
N ARG A 39 -2.50 9.30 -8.44
CA ARG A 39 -2.15 10.73 -8.53
C ARG A 39 -1.04 10.93 -9.54
N PHE A 40 -1.41 11.45 -10.71
CA PHE A 40 -0.52 11.53 -11.87
C PHE A 40 0.08 12.93 -12.05
N GLY A 41 0.92 13.08 -13.09
CA GLY A 41 1.44 14.38 -13.53
C GLY A 41 2.24 15.12 -12.47
N TRP A 42 3.18 14.43 -11.80
CA TRP A 42 3.91 15.00 -10.66
C TRP A 42 2.97 15.51 -9.54
N LEU A 43 2.01 14.66 -9.15
CA LEU A 43 1.06 14.89 -8.06
C LEU A 43 -0.03 15.95 -8.33
N THR A 44 -0.11 16.49 -9.55
CA THR A 44 -1.05 17.57 -9.93
C THR A 44 -2.41 17.05 -10.40
N ILE A 45 -2.50 15.79 -10.84
CA ILE A 45 -3.72 15.22 -11.43
C ILE A 45 -4.28 14.14 -10.50
N PRO A 46 -5.14 14.50 -9.52
CA PRO A 46 -5.85 13.51 -8.72
C PRO A 46 -7.04 12.94 -9.49
N VAL A 47 -7.33 11.65 -9.28
CA VAL A 47 -8.63 11.08 -9.67
C VAL A 47 -9.73 11.44 -8.66
N ALA A 48 -10.99 11.22 -9.02
CA ALA A 48 -12.12 11.48 -8.13
C ALA A 48 -12.02 10.66 -6.83
N ARG A 49 -12.43 11.27 -5.70
CA ARG A 49 -12.28 10.70 -4.35
C ARG A 49 -12.82 9.27 -4.21
N GLY A 50 -13.96 8.98 -4.84
CA GLY A 50 -14.59 7.65 -4.77
C GLY A 50 -13.69 6.51 -5.27
N TRP A 51 -12.75 6.78 -6.20
CA TRP A 51 -11.80 5.78 -6.64
C TRP A 51 -10.81 5.40 -5.53
N TYR A 52 -10.30 6.38 -4.79
CA TYR A 52 -9.41 6.12 -3.65
C TYR A 52 -10.13 5.38 -2.53
N ASP A 53 -11.39 5.73 -2.25
CA ASP A 53 -12.19 5.03 -1.24
C ASP A 53 -12.41 3.56 -1.65
N GLY A 54 -12.70 3.29 -2.92
CA GLY A 54 -12.84 1.93 -3.46
C GLY A 54 -11.54 1.11 -3.38
N LEU A 55 -10.42 1.71 -3.75
CA LEU A 55 -9.09 1.09 -3.63
C LEU A 55 -8.72 0.81 -2.17
N LEU A 56 -9.05 1.73 -1.26
CA LEU A 56 -8.80 1.56 0.17
C LEU A 56 -9.60 0.37 0.72
N VAL A 57 -10.88 0.23 0.33
CA VAL A 57 -11.70 -0.93 0.69
C VAL A 57 -11.09 -2.21 0.12
N ALA A 58 -10.65 -2.22 -1.15
CA ALA A 58 -10.01 -3.39 -1.75
C ALA A 58 -8.72 -3.80 -1.00
N CYS A 59 -7.87 -2.83 -0.66
CA CYS A 59 -6.68 -3.05 0.18
C CYS A 59 -7.03 -3.58 1.57
N ALA A 60 -8.07 -3.04 2.20
CA ALA A 60 -8.54 -3.50 3.51
C ALA A 60 -9.04 -4.95 3.44
N VAL A 61 -9.86 -5.30 2.44
CA VAL A 61 -10.32 -6.67 2.22
C VAL A 61 -9.14 -7.63 2.03
N ALA A 62 -8.15 -7.25 1.23
CA ALA A 62 -6.93 -8.04 1.06
C ALA A 62 -6.16 -8.21 2.38
N LEU A 63 -5.97 -7.12 3.13
CA LEU A 63 -5.25 -7.10 4.41
C LEU A 63 -5.94 -7.97 5.46
N PHE A 64 -7.26 -7.84 5.63
CA PHE A 64 -8.05 -8.67 6.55
C PHE A 64 -8.15 -10.14 6.09
N GLY A 65 -7.89 -10.41 4.81
CA GLY A 65 -7.76 -11.77 4.30
C GLY A 65 -6.48 -12.46 4.74
N LEU A 66 -5.41 -11.73 5.09
CA LEU A 66 -4.11 -12.31 5.45
C LEU A 66 -4.16 -13.23 6.69
N PRO A 67 -4.80 -12.85 7.82
CA PRO A 67 -4.93 -13.76 8.96
C PRO A 67 -5.69 -15.04 8.61
N LEU A 68 -6.74 -14.93 7.80
CA LEU A 68 -7.52 -16.08 7.33
C LEU A 68 -6.69 -16.98 6.41
N ALA A 69 -5.95 -16.38 5.48
CA ALA A 69 -5.02 -17.05 4.58
C ALA A 69 -3.97 -17.84 5.39
N LEU A 70 -3.36 -17.18 6.38
CA LEU A 70 -2.35 -17.76 7.24
C LEU A 70 -2.91 -18.90 8.10
N TRP A 71 -4.12 -18.73 8.64
CA TRP A 71 -4.80 -19.77 9.43
C TRP A 71 -5.13 -21.01 8.58
N ARG A 72 -5.71 -20.82 7.39
CA ARG A 72 -6.01 -21.92 6.46
C ARG A 72 -4.73 -22.63 6.00
N TRP A 73 -3.72 -21.85 5.62
CA TRP A 73 -2.42 -22.38 5.23
C TRP A 73 -1.79 -23.21 6.37
N ARG A 74 -1.82 -22.72 7.62
CA ARG A 74 -1.29 -23.46 8.77
C ARG A 74 -1.96 -24.82 9.00
N ARG A 75 -3.23 -24.97 8.64
CA ARG A 75 -4.02 -26.20 8.78
C ARG A 75 -3.97 -27.12 7.56
N SER A 76 -3.37 -26.69 6.45
CA SER A 76 -3.22 -27.54 5.26
C SER A 76 -2.24 -28.68 5.53
N ALA A 77 -2.64 -29.92 5.23
CA ALA A 77 -1.83 -31.12 5.45
C ALA A 77 -0.66 -31.27 4.45
N GLY A 78 -0.59 -30.43 3.41
CA GLY A 78 0.39 -30.52 2.31
C GLY A 78 1.42 -29.39 2.25
N ARG A 79 1.75 -28.75 3.38
CA ARG A 79 2.71 -27.63 3.41
C ARG A 79 4.10 -28.09 3.01
N GLN A 80 4.71 -27.39 2.05
CA GLN A 80 6.12 -27.64 1.73
C GLN A 80 7.03 -27.01 2.80
N PRO A 81 8.16 -27.66 3.14
CA PRO A 81 9.19 -27.05 3.95
C PRO A 81 9.64 -25.71 3.35
N GLY A 82 9.68 -24.64 4.15
CA GLY A 82 10.15 -23.31 3.72
C GLY A 82 9.06 -22.32 3.27
N GLU A 83 7.82 -22.75 2.99
CA GLU A 83 6.74 -21.82 2.62
C GLU A 83 6.49 -20.73 3.67
N GLY A 84 6.63 -21.07 4.95
CA GLY A 84 6.47 -20.10 6.04
C GLY A 84 7.53 -19.03 6.06
N TRP A 85 8.75 -19.40 5.68
CA TRP A 85 9.85 -18.46 5.52
C TRP A 85 9.59 -17.53 4.32
N ALA A 86 9.09 -18.05 3.21
CA ALA A 86 8.72 -17.23 2.06
C ALA A 86 7.67 -16.17 2.43
N VAL A 87 6.60 -16.53 3.16
CA VAL A 87 5.60 -15.56 3.64
C VAL A 87 6.22 -14.54 4.60
N ALA A 88 7.09 -14.97 5.51
CA ALA A 88 7.77 -14.07 6.45
C ALA A 88 8.69 -13.08 5.72
N VAL A 89 9.44 -13.55 4.71
CA VAL A 89 10.31 -12.71 3.88
C VAL A 89 9.49 -11.71 3.07
N LEU A 90 8.37 -12.12 2.47
CA LEU A 90 7.48 -11.20 1.75
C LEU A 90 6.89 -10.14 2.68
N ALA A 91 6.43 -10.54 3.88
CA ALA A 91 5.92 -9.62 4.89
C ALA A 91 6.99 -8.63 5.37
N ALA A 92 8.21 -9.13 5.65
CA ALA A 92 9.34 -8.29 6.03
C ALA A 92 9.71 -7.32 4.91
N ALA A 93 9.77 -7.77 3.65
CA ALA A 93 10.06 -6.92 2.51
C ALA A 93 9.00 -5.83 2.33
N ALA A 94 7.71 -6.17 2.37
CA ALA A 94 6.63 -5.19 2.30
C ALA A 94 6.69 -4.16 3.43
N LEU A 95 6.92 -4.61 4.67
CA LEU A 95 7.04 -3.74 5.83
C LEU A 95 8.25 -2.81 5.73
N LEU A 96 9.42 -3.37 5.42
CA LEU A 96 10.66 -2.59 5.32
C LEU A 96 10.60 -1.57 4.19
N THR A 97 10.09 -1.94 3.01
CA THR A 97 9.94 -0.97 1.92
C THR A 97 8.93 0.13 2.28
N SER A 98 7.81 -0.23 2.92
CA SER A 98 6.82 0.76 3.36
C SER A 98 7.40 1.69 4.43
N ALA A 99 8.17 1.14 5.37
CA ALA A 99 8.87 1.91 6.40
C ALA A 99 9.89 2.87 5.78
N MET A 100 10.72 2.39 4.85
CA MET A 100 11.69 3.24 4.15
C MET A 100 11.03 4.35 3.31
N ALA A 101 9.87 4.07 2.72
CA ALA A 101 9.13 5.03 1.91
C ALA A 101 8.40 6.10 2.76
N LEU A 102 8.01 5.79 4.00
CA LEU A 102 7.14 6.65 4.80
C LEU A 102 7.82 7.27 6.03
N LEU A 103 8.69 6.53 6.72
CA LEU A 103 9.32 7.00 7.97
C LEU A 103 10.08 8.32 7.82
N PRO A 104 10.82 8.61 6.74
CA PRO A 104 11.49 9.90 6.60
C PRO A 104 10.53 11.09 6.63
N TYR A 105 9.32 10.93 6.07
CA TYR A 105 8.29 11.96 6.05
C TYR A 105 7.61 12.10 7.41
N LEU A 106 7.22 10.97 8.01
CA LEU A 106 6.60 10.95 9.34
C LEU A 106 7.56 11.45 10.43
N ALA A 107 8.87 11.24 10.26
CA ALA A 107 9.90 11.74 11.15
C ALA A 107 10.26 13.21 10.90
N GLY A 108 9.69 13.86 9.87
CA GLY A 108 10.01 15.25 9.52
C GLY A 108 11.42 15.45 8.93
N ALA A 109 12.09 14.37 8.50
CA ALA A 109 13.44 14.43 7.94
C ALA A 109 13.48 15.03 6.53
N LEU A 110 12.34 15.08 5.84
CA LEU A 110 12.19 15.62 4.48
C LEU A 110 11.10 16.70 4.42
N PRO A 111 11.28 17.88 5.06
CA PRO A 111 10.24 18.89 5.19
C PRO A 111 9.85 19.59 3.87
N GLN A 112 10.67 19.46 2.83
CA GLN A 112 10.43 20.09 1.51
C GLN A 112 9.95 19.08 0.47
N GLU A 113 9.81 17.81 0.83
CA GLU A 113 9.39 16.76 -0.10
C GLU A 113 8.08 16.12 0.36
N TRP A 114 7.25 15.76 -0.61
CA TRP A 114 6.01 15.03 -0.36
C TRP A 114 6.23 13.53 -0.55
N PRO A 115 5.58 12.66 0.24
CA PRO A 115 5.70 11.23 0.07
C PRO A 115 5.08 10.82 -1.27
N GLN A 116 5.93 10.30 -2.16
CA GLN A 116 5.52 9.85 -3.49
C GLN A 116 5.37 8.34 -3.52
N GLY A 117 4.30 7.87 -4.16
CA GLY A 117 4.02 6.46 -4.35
C GLY A 117 5.14 5.68 -5.03
N ARG A 118 5.95 6.33 -5.87
CA ARG A 118 7.10 5.72 -6.54
C ARG A 118 8.14 5.13 -5.57
N TYR A 119 8.20 5.64 -4.34
CA TYR A 119 9.11 5.11 -3.33
C TYR A 119 8.72 3.71 -2.85
N LEU A 120 7.49 3.27 -3.12
CA LEU A 120 7.02 1.91 -2.85
C LEU A 120 7.29 0.93 -4.00
N TYR A 121 7.85 1.37 -5.14
CA TYR A 121 8.12 0.50 -6.29
C TYR A 121 8.94 -0.76 -5.97
N PRO A 122 10.00 -0.69 -5.14
CA PRO A 122 10.73 -1.90 -4.73
C PRO A 122 9.86 -2.92 -3.97
N GLY A 123 8.77 -2.45 -3.35
CA GLY A 123 7.84 -3.24 -2.54
C GLY A 123 6.61 -3.71 -3.32
N VAL A 124 6.46 -3.35 -4.60
CA VAL A 124 5.27 -3.71 -5.40
C VAL A 124 5.09 -5.22 -5.48
N LEU A 125 6.16 -5.98 -5.73
CA LEU A 125 6.08 -7.44 -5.80
C LEU A 125 5.61 -8.07 -4.47
N PRO A 126 6.25 -7.82 -3.31
CA PRO A 126 5.77 -8.40 -2.05
C PRO A 126 4.37 -7.91 -1.67
N LEU A 127 4.03 -6.63 -1.93
CA LEU A 127 2.68 -6.11 -1.69
C LEU A 127 1.63 -6.81 -2.57
N ALA A 128 1.91 -7.01 -3.86
CA ALA A 128 1.00 -7.69 -4.79
C ALA A 128 0.80 -9.17 -4.42
N LEU A 129 1.86 -9.88 -4.03
CA LEU A 129 1.78 -11.27 -3.60
C LEU A 129 0.99 -11.42 -2.29
N LEU A 130 1.23 -10.56 -1.30
CA LEU A 130 0.46 -10.56 -0.05
C LEU A 130 -1.00 -10.19 -0.30
N THR A 131 -1.24 -9.19 -1.15
CA THR A 131 -2.60 -8.79 -1.55
C THR A 131 -3.34 -9.97 -2.18
N THR A 132 -2.70 -10.66 -3.12
CA THR A 132 -3.25 -11.86 -3.78
C THR A 132 -3.51 -12.99 -2.78
N PHE A 133 -2.56 -13.23 -1.87
CA PHE A 133 -2.67 -14.25 -0.84
C PHE A 133 -3.86 -13.99 0.11
N GLY A 134 -4.02 -12.74 0.53
CA GLY A 134 -5.15 -12.30 1.36
C GLY A 134 -6.49 -12.37 0.63
N LEU A 135 -6.58 -11.85 -0.59
CA LEU A 135 -7.80 -11.90 -1.41
C LEU A 135 -8.26 -13.33 -1.68
N ARG A 136 -7.33 -14.24 -2.00
CA ARG A 136 -7.65 -15.65 -2.25
C ARG A 136 -8.29 -16.32 -1.04
N ALA A 137 -8.00 -15.88 0.19
CA ALA A 137 -8.59 -16.48 1.38
C ALA A 137 -10.10 -16.25 1.51
N TRP A 138 -10.64 -15.22 0.85
CA TRP A 138 -12.09 -14.99 0.79
C TRP A 138 -12.80 -15.86 -0.24
N LEU A 139 -12.06 -16.46 -1.17
CA LEU A 139 -12.61 -17.23 -2.27
C LEU A 139 -12.50 -18.74 -1.99
N PRO A 140 -13.54 -19.53 -2.30
CA PRO A 140 -13.41 -20.97 -2.42
C PRO A 140 -12.40 -21.33 -3.52
N ASP A 141 -11.65 -22.44 -3.37
CA ASP A 141 -10.60 -22.81 -4.34
C ASP A 141 -11.11 -22.91 -5.78
N ARG A 142 -12.36 -23.39 -5.98
CA ARG A 142 -13.02 -23.45 -7.29
C ARG A 142 -13.19 -22.10 -7.99
N TYR A 143 -13.20 -21.00 -7.24
CA TYR A 143 -13.39 -19.64 -7.77
C TYR A 143 -12.15 -18.75 -7.61
N ALA A 144 -11.07 -19.26 -7.00
CA ALA A 144 -9.87 -18.47 -6.73
C ALA A 144 -9.29 -17.85 -8.01
N ALA A 145 -9.10 -18.65 -9.07
CA ALA A 145 -8.55 -18.16 -10.33
C ALA A 145 -9.46 -17.12 -11.00
N GLY A 146 -10.77 -17.40 -11.07
CA GLY A 146 -11.74 -16.48 -11.67
C GLY A 146 -11.88 -15.16 -10.90
N GLY A 147 -11.89 -15.22 -9.57
CA GLY A 147 -11.93 -14.01 -8.74
C GLY A 147 -10.65 -13.17 -8.83
N LEU A 148 -9.48 -13.80 -8.89
CA LEU A 148 -8.22 -13.08 -9.12
C LEU A 148 -8.15 -12.47 -10.52
N LEU A 149 -8.63 -13.17 -11.55
CA LEU A 149 -8.72 -12.65 -12.90
C LEU A 149 -9.69 -11.45 -12.98
N LEU A 150 -10.80 -11.50 -12.26
CA LEU A 150 -11.74 -10.39 -12.16
C LEU A 150 -11.09 -9.16 -11.52
N VAL A 151 -10.35 -9.34 -10.42
CA VAL A 151 -9.61 -8.25 -9.77
C VAL A 151 -8.55 -7.67 -10.71
N ALA A 152 -7.75 -8.52 -11.36
CA ALA A 152 -6.73 -8.09 -12.31
C ALA A 152 -7.33 -7.33 -13.50
N SER A 153 -8.42 -7.85 -14.07
CA SER A 153 -9.17 -7.18 -15.14
C SER A 153 -9.75 -5.84 -14.69
N GLY A 154 -10.26 -5.78 -13.46
CA GLY A 154 -10.78 -4.54 -12.87
C GLY A 154 -9.70 -3.47 -12.69
N LEU A 155 -8.50 -3.86 -12.24
CA LEU A 155 -7.35 -2.96 -12.13
C LEU A 155 -6.87 -2.48 -13.51
N ALA A 156 -6.83 -3.37 -14.51
CA ALA A 156 -6.48 -3.00 -15.88
C ALA A 156 -7.52 -2.03 -16.50
N ALA A 157 -8.81 -2.28 -16.26
CA ALA A 157 -9.88 -1.38 -16.71
C ALA A 157 -9.80 -0.02 -15.99
N PHE A 158 -9.48 -0.02 -14.69
CA PHE A 158 -9.25 1.21 -13.93
C PHE A 158 -8.06 2.01 -14.47
N ASP A 159 -6.94 1.34 -14.79
CA ASP A 159 -5.78 1.99 -15.41
C ASP A 159 -6.13 2.63 -16.77
N ALA A 160 -6.82 1.90 -17.63
CA ALA A 160 -7.31 2.42 -18.90
C ALA A 160 -8.28 3.62 -18.72
N LEU A 161 -9.15 3.56 -17.71
CA LEU A 161 -10.05 4.66 -17.34
C LEU A 161 -9.27 5.89 -16.84
N CYS A 162 -8.22 5.70 -16.03
CA CYS A 162 -7.34 6.79 -15.59
C CYS A 162 -6.67 7.46 -16.79
N LEU A 163 -6.14 6.66 -17.73
CA LEU A 163 -5.50 7.15 -18.93
C LEU A 163 -6.47 7.98 -19.79
N VAL A 164 -7.63 7.43 -20.12
CA VAL A 164 -8.59 8.06 -21.04
C VAL A 164 -9.40 9.18 -20.38
N GLY A 165 -9.77 9.01 -19.11
CA GLY A 165 -10.67 9.92 -18.39
C GLY A 165 -9.97 11.06 -17.65
N TYR A 166 -8.69 10.91 -17.29
CA TYR A 166 -7.97 11.92 -16.50
C TYR A 166 -6.70 12.40 -17.18
N LEU A 167 -5.81 11.51 -17.66
CA LEU A 167 -4.54 11.94 -18.26
C LEU A 167 -4.73 12.58 -19.63
N LEU A 168 -5.40 11.90 -20.57
CA LEU A 168 -5.56 12.42 -21.93
C LEU A 168 -6.30 13.77 -21.96
N PRO A 169 -7.43 13.97 -21.23
CA PRO A 169 -8.10 15.26 -21.19
C PRO A 169 -7.23 16.35 -20.57
N HIS A 170 -6.41 16.04 -19.57
CA HIS A 170 -5.53 17.04 -18.97
C HIS A 170 -4.42 17.52 -19.92
N TYR A 171 -3.85 16.63 -20.73
CA TYR A 171 -2.73 16.99 -21.63
C TYR A 171 -3.17 17.43 -23.04
N TYR A 172 -4.31 16.94 -23.52
CA TYR A 172 -4.76 17.14 -24.90
C TYR A 172 -6.19 17.72 -25.02
N GLY A 173 -6.93 17.79 -23.92
CA GLY A 173 -8.22 18.49 -23.88
C GLY A 173 -7.97 19.98 -23.74
N ALA A 174 -8.26 20.73 -24.82
CA ALA A 174 -8.29 22.19 -24.81
C ALA A 174 -9.42 22.74 -23.93
#